data_AF-A0AAD2PUW1-F1
#
_entry.id   AF-A0AAD2PUW1-F1
#
_cell.length_a   1.000
_cell.length_b   1.000
_cell.length_c   1.000
_cell.angle_alpha   90.00
_cell.angle_beta   90.00
_cell.angle_gamma   90.00
#
_symmetry.space_group_name_H-M   'P 1'
#
loop_
_entity.id
_entity.type
_entity.pdbx_description
1 polymer ?
#
loop_
_entity_poly.entity_id
_entity_poly.type
_entity_poly.pdbx_seq_one_letter_code
_entity_poly.pdbx_strand_id
1 'polypeptide(L)'
;MKVFPASLLLCSLCLWNAPFGDAFSLSPQRANNHNNVRGTSKTRLYYDIQRDPSNENVWNVLATTERWITEMLTSTTETPLSRKEVSYVCEASEDTAMVLANIFRKLKEARQMGEAHGEEQEELSEQAEGPRSPSSIRNTQVLVIPANADMKDWSVFDTLVTAINQARRSARDYVTDVSLDRLDNDEEENDKEWVVSVNCAHLHPGFGQKTPEEELKELQDDADAEVDLNLQEYKEKRLLARRSPFPSIVVEVRAMPQPVYTPPPPQAQPVREEPRAEESLEDEEEEGSMADPDSDFVQALELLFSKSSLNDEKSKDTDFYDSIGSHLEEVTTVTPLTMAQTWISQNDDKFDITKCAFTTTDTPHVDEAYEFLFTNLAMQSTQFLGSGEGEAQKRQYLVLSNFCPSSATSMEKFAREADNIIRTLPTLKDKVEIECFHPEHVEGDKRCPVPVFVLQWKD
;
A
#
# COMPACT_ATOMS: atom_id res chain seq x y z
N MET A 1 -20.25 5.10 61.65
CA MET A 1 -21.58 4.54 61.99
C MET A 1 -22.07 3.76 60.79
N LYS A 2 -22.41 2.48 60.99
CA LYS A 2 -22.76 1.48 59.97
C LYS A 2 -24.16 1.68 59.39
N VAL A 3 -24.37 1.37 58.10
CA VAL A 3 -25.50 0.54 57.60
C VAL A 3 -25.09 -0.12 56.25
N PHE A 4 -25.21 -1.45 56.17
CA PHE A 4 -25.31 -2.34 54.98
C PHE A 4 -26.82 -2.65 54.75
N PRO A 5 -27.33 -3.02 53.55
CA PRO A 5 -27.24 -4.41 52.99
C PRO A 5 -27.22 -4.46 51.43
N ALA A 6 -26.72 -5.47 50.71
CA ALA A 6 -27.08 -6.89 50.54
C ALA A 6 -28.48 -7.20 49.94
N SER A 7 -28.47 -7.73 48.70
CA SER A 7 -29.21 -8.93 48.22
C SER A 7 -30.27 -8.83 47.09
N LEU A 8 -30.05 -9.69 46.07
CA LEU A 8 -30.98 -10.61 45.36
C LEU A 8 -31.59 -10.28 43.96
N LEU A 9 -31.07 -11.04 42.95
CA LEU A 9 -31.76 -12.00 42.02
C LEU A 9 -32.92 -11.53 41.09
N LEU A 10 -32.72 -11.59 39.76
CA LEU A 10 -33.36 -12.55 38.81
C LEU A 10 -33.23 -12.16 37.31
N CYS A 11 -32.98 -13.21 36.51
CA CYS A 11 -33.12 -13.41 35.06
C CYS A 11 -33.79 -12.33 34.17
N SER A 12 -33.18 -12.06 33.02
CA SER A 12 -33.76 -12.45 31.72
C SER A 12 -32.71 -12.38 30.60
N LEU A 13 -32.72 -13.43 29.77
CA LEU A 13 -32.12 -13.46 28.44
C LEU A 13 -32.59 -12.28 27.59
N CYS A 14 -31.68 -11.66 26.86
CA CYS A 14 -31.94 -11.03 25.56
C CYS A 14 -30.69 -11.18 24.69
N LEU A 15 -30.81 -12.01 23.66
CA LEU A 15 -29.95 -12.04 22.49
C LEU A 15 -29.91 -10.66 21.85
N TRP A 16 -28.74 -10.05 21.71
CA TRP A 16 -28.51 -8.97 20.75
C TRP A 16 -27.35 -9.38 19.84
N ASN A 17 -27.70 -10.09 18.77
CA ASN A 17 -26.99 -9.98 17.50
C ASN A 17 -27.33 -8.60 16.93
N ALA A 18 -26.33 -7.75 16.74
CA ALA A 18 -26.44 -6.56 15.91
C ALA A 18 -25.34 -6.61 14.84
N PRO A 19 -25.70 -6.57 13.55
CA PRO A 19 -24.72 -6.48 12.47
C PRO A 19 -24.23 -5.04 12.38
N PHE A 20 -22.92 -4.83 12.47
CA PHE A 20 -22.30 -3.58 12.03
C PHE A 20 -22.01 -3.70 10.53
N GLY A 21 -22.96 -3.23 9.73
CA GLY A 21 -22.80 -2.96 8.31
C GLY A 21 -23.02 -1.47 8.05
N ASP A 22 -22.01 -0.86 7.43
CA ASP A 22 -22.01 0.30 6.54
C ASP A 22 -22.57 1.65 7.01
N ALA A 23 -21.65 2.59 7.27
CA ALA A 23 -21.66 3.93 6.68
C ALA A 23 -20.41 4.74 7.11
N PHE A 24 -19.25 4.48 6.48
CA PHE A 24 -18.20 5.51 6.33
C PHE A 24 -18.11 5.90 4.86
N SER A 25 -19.17 6.56 4.38
CA SER A 25 -19.12 7.37 3.17
C SER A 25 -18.35 8.66 3.50
N LEU A 26 -17.04 8.66 3.29
CA LEU A 26 -16.28 9.91 3.15
C LEU A 26 -16.62 10.50 1.78
N SER A 27 -17.53 11.47 1.79
CA SER A 27 -17.80 12.30 0.62
C SER A 27 -16.51 13.02 0.20
N PRO A 28 -16.17 13.08 -1.10
CA PRO A 28 -15.09 13.93 -1.56
C PRO A 28 -15.53 15.39 -1.37
N GLN A 29 -14.81 16.15 -0.53
CA GLN A 29 -14.99 17.59 -0.46
C GLN A 29 -14.51 18.22 -1.78
N ARG A 30 -15.47 18.44 -2.66
CA ARG A 30 -15.32 19.17 -3.91
C ARG A 30 -15.04 20.65 -3.63
N ALA A 31 -13.90 21.10 -4.15
CA ALA A 31 -13.55 22.42 -4.67
C ALA A 31 -14.04 23.68 -3.91
N ASN A 32 -13.08 24.43 -3.37
CA ASN A 32 -13.25 25.87 -3.14
C ASN A 32 -12.21 26.67 -3.94
N ASN A 33 -12.73 27.40 -4.93
CA ASN A 33 -12.13 28.43 -5.79
C ASN A 33 -10.74 28.95 -5.40
N HIS A 34 -9.77 28.79 -6.30
CA HIS A 34 -8.55 29.60 -6.31
C HIS A 34 -8.63 30.68 -7.39
N ASN A 35 -8.94 31.90 -6.94
CA ASN A 35 -8.66 33.11 -7.70
C ASN A 35 -7.14 33.25 -7.85
N ASN A 36 -6.73 33.36 -9.09
CA ASN A 36 -5.36 33.46 -9.56
C ASN A 36 -4.76 34.82 -9.13
N VAL A 37 -4.06 34.85 -8.00
CA VAL A 37 -3.21 35.97 -7.59
C VAL A 37 -1.77 35.50 -7.63
N ARG A 38 -0.98 36.03 -8.56
CA ARG A 38 0.48 35.92 -8.59
C ARG A 38 1.07 36.56 -7.32
N GLY A 39 1.08 35.80 -6.23
CA GLY A 39 1.80 36.09 -5.00
C GLY A 39 3.06 35.25 -4.93
N THR A 40 4.15 35.85 -4.45
CA THR A 40 5.39 35.15 -4.11
C THR A 40 5.11 33.88 -3.31
N SER A 41 5.60 32.71 -3.76
CA SER A 41 5.25 31.43 -3.15
C SER A 41 5.73 31.38 -1.70
N LYS A 42 4.78 31.52 -0.78
CA LYS A 42 4.97 31.22 0.63
C LYS A 42 4.88 29.70 0.73
N THR A 43 5.96 29.06 1.17
CA THR A 43 5.96 27.64 1.54
C THR A 43 4.81 27.40 2.48
N ARG A 44 3.79 26.66 2.05
CA ARG A 44 2.63 26.34 2.88
C ARG A 44 2.93 25.01 3.55
N LEU A 45 3.22 25.04 4.84
CA LEU A 45 3.47 23.86 5.64
C LEU A 45 2.13 23.21 5.99
N TYR A 46 2.03 21.91 5.75
CA TYR A 46 0.89 21.10 6.15
C TYR A 46 1.35 20.14 7.25
N TYR A 47 0.63 20.18 8.36
CA TYR A 47 0.81 19.29 9.51
C TYR A 47 -0.39 18.35 9.55
N ASP A 48 -0.15 17.05 9.40
CA ASP A 48 -1.16 16.01 9.61
C ASP A 48 -0.96 15.42 11.01
N ILE A 49 -1.98 15.52 11.85
CA ILE A 49 -1.93 15.08 13.26
C ILE A 49 -2.94 13.96 13.42
N GLN A 50 -2.45 12.75 13.66
CA GLN A 50 -3.30 11.71 14.21
C GLN A 50 -3.67 12.12 15.64
N ARG A 51 -4.96 12.40 15.83
CA ARG A 51 -5.51 13.08 17.01
C ARG A 51 -5.49 12.16 18.24
N ASP A 52 -4.35 12.09 18.93
CA ASP A 52 -4.35 11.81 20.37
C ASP A 52 -4.14 13.13 21.13
N PRO A 53 -5.14 13.63 21.85
CA PRO A 53 -5.07 14.90 22.58
C PRO A 53 -4.09 14.91 23.75
N SER A 54 -3.48 13.77 24.11
CA SER A 54 -2.52 13.67 25.22
C SER A 54 -1.09 14.11 24.88
N ASN A 55 -0.76 14.29 23.60
CA ASN A 55 0.61 14.50 23.15
C ASN A 55 0.95 15.97 22.85
N GLU A 56 1.00 16.81 23.90
CA GLU A 56 1.44 18.22 23.81
C GLU A 56 2.86 18.39 23.22
N ASN A 57 3.66 17.31 23.19
CA ASN A 57 5.04 17.30 22.68
C ASN A 57 5.17 17.22 21.14
N VAL A 58 4.09 16.89 20.41
CA VAL A 58 4.15 16.70 18.94
C VAL A 58 4.69 17.93 18.21
N TRP A 59 4.21 19.12 18.59
CA TRP A 59 4.64 20.37 17.95
C TRP A 59 6.12 20.68 18.18
N ASN A 60 6.64 20.38 19.37
CA ASN A 60 8.06 20.58 19.68
C ASN A 60 8.94 19.63 18.89
N VAL A 61 8.52 18.36 18.75
CA VAL A 61 9.21 17.36 17.93
C VAL A 61 9.28 17.82 16.48
N LEU A 62 8.14 18.23 15.89
CA LEU A 62 8.07 18.68 14.51
C LEU A 62 8.89 19.95 14.28
N ALA A 63 8.76 20.96 15.16
CA ALA A 63 9.54 22.20 15.06
C ALA A 63 11.05 21.96 15.22
N THR A 64 11.46 21.00 16.05
CA THR A 64 12.88 20.63 16.21
C THR A 64 13.42 19.97 14.95
N THR A 65 12.65 19.05 14.35
CA THR A 65 13.01 18.40 13.10
C THR A 65 13.07 19.40 11.94
N GLU A 66 12.08 20.29 11.81
CA GLU A 66 12.07 21.35 10.79
C GLU A 66 13.28 22.28 10.91
N ARG A 67 13.61 22.72 12.13
CA ARG A 67 14.79 23.54 12.40
C ARG A 67 16.06 22.82 11.98
N TRP A 68 16.21 21.56 12.37
CA TRP A 68 17.35 20.73 11.98
C TRP A 68 17.48 20.61 10.45
N ILE A 69 16.40 20.30 9.72
CA ILE A 69 16.43 20.23 8.25
C ILE A 69 16.84 21.58 7.65
N THR A 70 16.31 22.69 8.17
CA THR A 70 16.62 24.04 7.69
C THR A 70 18.10 24.38 7.91
N GLU A 71 18.67 24.04 9.06
CA GLU A 71 20.08 24.20 9.36
C GLU A 71 20.96 23.34 8.43
N MET A 72 20.59 22.08 8.19
CA MET A 72 21.32 21.20 7.28
C MET A 72 21.31 21.72 5.84
N LEU A 73 20.16 22.19 5.35
CA LEU A 73 20.03 22.71 3.98
C LEU A 73 20.75 24.06 3.79
N THR A 74 20.73 24.95 4.78
CA THR A 74 21.40 26.27 4.70
C THR A 74 22.92 26.17 4.79
N SER A 75 23.46 25.12 5.43
CA SER A 75 24.90 24.87 5.50
C SER A 75 25.55 24.49 4.15
N THR A 76 24.73 24.04 3.19
CA THR A 76 25.11 23.80 1.80
C THR A 76 24.82 25.06 0.95
N THR A 77 25.86 25.85 0.68
CA THR A 77 25.83 27.12 -0.08
C THR A 77 25.06 27.06 -1.42
N GLU A 78 24.34 28.15 -1.72
CA GLU A 78 23.88 28.65 -3.04
C GLU A 78 23.22 27.70 -4.06
N THR A 79 22.84 26.47 -3.72
CA THR A 79 22.00 25.70 -4.65
C THR A 79 20.56 26.20 -4.63
N PRO A 80 19.99 26.65 -5.76
CA PRO A 80 18.58 26.94 -5.91
C PRO A 80 17.84 25.61 -6.05
N LEU A 81 17.96 24.72 -5.05
CA LEU A 81 16.95 23.71 -4.78
C LEU A 81 15.75 24.48 -4.24
N SER A 82 15.09 25.18 -5.17
CA SER A 82 13.83 25.89 -5.01
C SER A 82 12.96 25.12 -4.04
N ARG A 83 12.73 25.74 -2.87
CA ARG A 83 11.86 25.31 -1.76
C ARG A 83 11.00 24.10 -2.13
N LYS A 84 11.56 22.91 -1.96
CA LYS A 84 10.78 21.67 -2.04
C LYS A 84 9.74 21.75 -0.95
N GLU A 85 8.49 21.51 -1.31
CA GLU A 85 7.44 21.39 -0.31
C GLU A 85 7.73 20.11 0.47
N VAL A 86 8.08 20.28 1.75
CA VAL A 86 8.30 19.18 2.69
C VAL A 86 7.13 19.20 3.65
N SER A 87 6.38 18.10 3.68
CA SER A 87 5.35 17.88 4.68
C SER A 87 5.93 17.08 5.84
N TYR A 88 5.44 17.36 7.05
CA TYR A 88 5.91 16.71 8.27
C TYR A 88 4.76 16.02 8.98
N VAL A 89 4.98 14.77 9.37
CA VAL A 89 4.02 13.94 10.10
C VAL A 89 4.70 13.42 11.36
N CYS A 90 4.02 13.51 12.49
CA CYS A 90 4.52 12.95 13.75
C CYS A 90 3.79 11.65 14.04
N GLU A 91 4.53 10.55 14.11
CA GLU A 91 4.05 9.24 14.52
C GLU A 91 4.22 9.10 16.04
N ALA A 92 3.13 9.28 16.76
CA ALA A 92 3.15 9.28 18.22
C ALA A 92 2.90 7.90 18.84
N SER A 93 2.64 6.86 18.04
CA SER A 93 2.42 5.52 18.56
C SER A 93 3.65 4.95 19.26
N GLU A 94 3.43 4.35 20.42
CA GLU A 94 4.43 3.53 21.11
C GLU A 94 4.46 2.10 20.55
N ASP A 95 3.37 1.62 19.93
CA ASP A 95 3.31 0.29 19.32
C ASP A 95 3.99 0.26 17.95
N THR A 96 5.01 -0.59 17.86
CA THR A 96 5.83 -0.83 16.67
C THR A 96 5.02 -1.33 15.48
N ALA A 97 4.00 -2.18 15.69
CA ALA A 97 3.13 -2.64 14.61
C ALA A 97 2.28 -1.51 14.03
N MET A 98 1.77 -0.62 14.90
CA MET A 98 1.01 0.55 14.47
C MET A 98 1.89 1.57 13.72
N VAL A 99 3.13 1.80 14.19
CA VAL A 99 4.11 2.61 13.45
C VAL A 99 4.31 2.07 12.03
N LEU A 100 4.45 0.75 11.90
CA LEU A 100 4.64 0.09 10.62
C LEU A 100 3.41 0.19 9.70
N ALA A 101 2.21 0.00 10.24
CA ALA A 101 0.96 0.24 9.52
C ALA A 101 0.91 1.68 8.97
N ASN A 102 1.26 2.66 9.80
CA ASN A 102 1.26 4.06 9.42
C ASN A 102 2.34 4.39 8.36
N ILE A 103 3.49 3.72 8.36
CA ILE A 103 4.49 3.82 7.29
C ILE A 103 3.89 3.35 5.96
N PHE A 104 3.27 2.16 5.93
CA PHE A 104 2.64 1.63 4.71
C PHE A 104 1.48 2.49 4.23
N ARG A 105 0.68 3.04 5.15
CA ARG A 105 -0.34 4.04 4.81
C ARG A 105 0.27 5.27 4.14
N LYS A 106 1.39 5.80 4.64
CA LYS A 106 2.05 6.95 3.99
C LYS A 106 2.66 6.61 2.63
N LEU A 107 3.15 5.38 2.45
CA LEU A 107 3.59 4.89 1.13
C LEU A 107 2.43 4.78 0.14
N LYS A 108 1.29 4.25 0.59
CA LYS A 108 0.03 4.20 -0.18
C LYS A 108 -0.47 5.60 -0.56
N GLU A 109 -0.58 6.52 0.40
CA GLU A 109 -0.98 7.91 0.15
C GLU A 109 -0.05 8.59 -0.87
N ALA A 110 1.26 8.38 -0.75
CA ALA A 110 2.25 8.91 -1.68
C ALA A 110 2.08 8.34 -3.10
N ARG A 111 1.80 7.03 -3.24
CA ARG A 111 1.51 6.39 -4.53
C ARG A 111 0.24 6.98 -5.16
N GLN A 112 -0.86 7.01 -4.41
CA GLN A 112 -2.15 7.55 -4.87
C GLN A 112 -2.04 9.01 -5.30
N MET A 113 -1.23 9.82 -4.60
CA MET A 113 -0.95 11.19 -5.01
C MET A 113 -0.24 11.27 -6.37
N GLY A 114 0.67 10.34 -6.65
CA GLY A 114 1.37 10.28 -7.94
C GLY A 114 0.46 9.82 -9.09
N GLU A 115 -0.39 8.82 -8.84
CA GLU A 115 -1.35 8.29 -9.81
C GLU A 115 -2.43 9.33 -10.15
N ALA A 116 -3.06 9.93 -9.14
CA ALA A 116 -4.05 10.98 -9.32
C ALA A 116 -3.49 12.20 -10.07
N HIS A 117 -2.21 12.52 -9.86
CA HIS A 117 -1.55 13.57 -10.65
C HIS A 117 -1.40 13.17 -12.12
N GLY A 118 -1.08 11.91 -12.41
CA GLY A 118 -1.00 11.40 -13.78
C GLY A 118 -2.33 11.51 -14.52
N GLU A 119 -3.40 11.01 -13.89
CA GLU A 119 -4.78 11.09 -14.37
C GLU A 119 -5.21 12.54 -14.62
N GLU A 120 -4.95 13.47 -13.67
CA GLU A 120 -5.28 14.89 -13.84
C GLU A 120 -4.53 15.51 -15.03
N GLN A 121 -3.26 15.17 -15.24
CA GLN A 121 -2.49 15.70 -16.37
C GLN A 121 -2.97 15.15 -17.71
N GLU A 122 -3.43 13.91 -17.74
CA GLU A 122 -4.03 13.27 -18.91
C GLU A 122 -5.35 13.94 -19.29
N GLU A 123 -6.29 14.08 -18.34
CA GLU A 123 -7.55 14.80 -18.54
C GLU A 123 -7.32 16.24 -19.04
N LEU A 124 -6.33 16.94 -18.46
CA LEU A 124 -5.96 18.30 -18.87
C LEU A 124 -5.33 18.35 -20.27
N SER A 125 -4.74 17.26 -20.73
CA SER A 125 -4.16 17.16 -22.07
C SER A 125 -5.23 16.93 -23.14
N GLU A 126 -6.26 16.15 -22.82
CA GLU A 126 -7.43 15.92 -23.69
C GLU A 126 -8.25 17.19 -23.87
N GLN A 127 -8.39 18.01 -22.82
CA GLN A 127 -9.18 19.25 -22.86
C GLN A 127 -8.45 20.42 -23.54
N ALA A 128 -7.13 20.35 -23.73
CA ALA A 128 -6.35 21.46 -24.26
C ALA A 128 -6.35 21.48 -25.80
N GLU A 129 -6.74 22.60 -26.41
CA GLU A 129 -6.70 22.82 -27.88
C GLU A 129 -5.26 22.97 -28.46
N GLY A 130 -4.23 22.48 -27.76
CA GLY A 130 -2.84 22.64 -28.21
C GLY A 130 -1.81 21.81 -27.44
N PRO A 131 -0.57 21.73 -27.94
CA PRO A 131 0.49 20.94 -27.33
C PRO A 131 0.86 21.53 -25.96
N ARG A 132 0.47 20.82 -24.90
CA ARG A 132 0.84 21.13 -23.52
C ARG A 132 1.95 20.20 -23.07
N SER A 133 3.02 20.77 -22.52
CA SER A 133 4.04 19.96 -21.83
C SER A 133 3.46 19.48 -20.49
N PRO A 134 3.37 18.17 -20.24
CA PRO A 134 2.88 17.65 -18.96
C PRO A 134 3.77 18.13 -17.82
N SER A 135 3.15 18.48 -16.69
CA SER A 135 3.88 18.88 -15.49
C SER A 135 4.21 17.65 -14.64
N SER A 136 5.43 17.56 -14.11
CA SER A 136 5.80 16.50 -13.15
C SER A 136 5.55 16.95 -11.72
N ILE A 137 5.26 15.99 -10.84
CA ILE A 137 5.17 16.24 -9.39
C ILE A 137 6.33 15.57 -8.67
N ARG A 138 6.83 16.25 -7.64
CA ARG A 138 7.73 15.69 -6.64
C ARG A 138 7.31 16.20 -5.27
N ASN A 139 6.86 15.29 -4.41
CA ASN A 139 6.49 15.63 -3.04
C ASN A 139 7.36 14.83 -2.06
N THR A 140 7.75 15.46 -0.96
CA THR A 140 8.55 14.84 0.10
C THR A 140 7.80 14.97 1.43
N GLN A 141 7.61 13.83 2.10
CA GLN A 141 7.03 13.75 3.43
C GLN A 141 8.05 13.17 4.40
N VAL A 142 8.16 13.77 5.58
CA VAL A 142 9.03 13.31 6.67
C VAL A 142 8.14 12.82 7.82
N LEU A 143 8.15 11.51 8.04
CA LEU A 143 7.50 10.85 9.16
C LEU A 143 8.47 10.77 10.34
N VAL A 144 8.18 11.44 11.44
CA VAL A 144 9.02 11.52 12.65
C VAL A 144 8.45 10.61 13.72
N ILE A 145 9.25 9.68 14.27
CA ILE A 145 8.79 8.63 15.21
C ILE A 145 9.49 8.84 16.57
N PRO A 146 9.05 9.79 17.40
CA PRO A 146 9.72 10.11 18.68
C PRO A 146 9.39 9.12 19.82
N ALA A 147 8.20 8.52 19.82
CA ALA A 147 7.64 7.84 20.98
C ALA A 147 8.07 6.37 21.10
N ASN A 148 8.16 5.66 19.97
CA ASN A 148 8.47 4.24 19.94
C ASN A 148 9.89 3.94 20.45
N ALA A 149 10.00 3.02 21.42
CA ALA A 149 11.28 2.67 22.04
C ALA A 149 12.15 1.78 21.15
N ASP A 150 11.55 0.84 20.41
CA ASP A 150 12.26 -0.08 19.51
C ASP A 150 12.96 0.70 18.38
N MET A 151 12.29 1.72 17.82
CA MET A 151 12.82 2.54 16.73
C MET A 151 13.97 3.47 17.14
N LYS A 152 14.32 3.57 18.44
CA LYS A 152 15.49 4.34 18.89
C LYS A 152 16.80 3.57 18.71
N ASP A 153 16.72 2.25 18.58
CA ASP A 153 17.88 1.42 18.22
C ASP A 153 18.12 1.51 16.72
N TRP A 154 19.30 1.99 16.35
CA TRP A 154 19.69 2.17 14.94
C TRP A 154 19.65 0.85 14.16
N SER A 155 20.10 -0.25 14.76
CA SER A 155 20.18 -1.54 14.08
C SER A 155 18.80 -2.10 13.75
N VAL A 156 17.85 -1.97 14.69
CA VAL A 156 16.45 -2.37 14.50
C VAL A 156 15.80 -1.49 13.43
N PHE A 157 15.95 -0.17 13.54
CA PHE A 157 15.36 0.78 12.61
C PHE A 157 15.87 0.63 11.16
N ASP A 158 17.19 0.46 10.98
CA ASP A 158 17.81 0.28 9.66
C ASP A 158 17.39 -1.05 9.02
N THR A 159 17.40 -2.14 9.80
CA THR A 159 16.97 -3.47 9.34
C THR A 159 15.50 -3.45 8.93
N LEU A 160 14.64 -2.79 9.71
CA LEU A 160 13.22 -2.63 9.39
C LEU A 160 13.01 -1.88 8.08
N VAL A 161 13.61 -0.70 7.92
CA VAL A 161 13.44 0.10 6.70
C VAL A 161 14.02 -0.61 5.47
N THR A 162 15.10 -1.38 5.65
CA THR A 162 15.64 -2.25 4.61
C THR A 162 14.68 -3.38 4.23
N ALA A 163 14.06 -4.04 5.22
CA ALA A 163 13.06 -5.08 4.99
C ALA A 163 11.82 -4.53 4.26
N ILE A 164 11.32 -3.34 4.64
CA ILE A 164 10.21 -2.66 3.93
C ILE A 164 10.60 -2.41 2.46
N ASN A 165 11.79 -1.87 2.23
CA ASN A 165 12.27 -1.60 0.87
C ASN A 165 12.45 -2.88 0.04
N GLN A 166 12.90 -3.97 0.67
CA GLN A 166 13.00 -5.28 0.02
C GLN A 166 11.62 -5.83 -0.34
N ALA A 167 10.69 -5.82 0.61
CA ALA A 167 9.31 -6.28 0.40
C ALA A 167 8.62 -5.54 -0.76
N ARG A 168 8.83 -4.22 -0.88
CA ARG A 168 8.30 -3.42 -2.00
C ARG A 168 8.98 -3.68 -3.34
N ARG A 169 10.23 -4.14 -3.34
CA ARG A 169 10.90 -4.58 -4.58
C ARG A 169 10.37 -5.95 -5.01
N SER A 170 10.27 -6.89 -4.07
CA SER A 170 9.69 -8.23 -4.28
C SER A 170 8.23 -8.14 -4.77
N ALA A 171 7.49 -7.12 -4.34
CA ALA A 171 6.12 -6.84 -4.74
C ALA A 171 5.92 -6.61 -6.25
N ARG A 172 6.98 -6.27 -6.99
CA ARG A 172 6.92 -6.13 -8.46
C ARG A 172 6.69 -7.46 -9.17
N ASP A 173 7.01 -8.57 -8.50
CA ASP A 173 6.87 -9.92 -9.03
C ASP A 173 5.55 -10.58 -8.59
N TYR A 174 4.63 -9.81 -8.00
CA TYR A 174 3.33 -10.31 -7.56
C TYR A 174 2.33 -10.18 -8.71
N VAL A 175 1.56 -11.24 -8.93
CA VAL A 175 0.42 -11.23 -9.85
C VAL A 175 -0.81 -10.78 -9.07
N THR A 176 -1.12 -9.49 -9.15
CA THR A 176 -2.33 -8.86 -8.60
C THR A 176 -3.32 -8.55 -9.72
N ASP A 177 -4.59 -8.33 -9.39
CA ASP A 177 -5.60 -7.93 -10.38
C ASP A 177 -5.17 -6.67 -11.14
N VAL A 178 -4.62 -5.67 -10.45
CA VAL A 178 -4.04 -4.46 -11.08
C VAL A 178 -2.96 -4.80 -12.10
N SER A 179 -2.14 -5.82 -11.86
CA SER A 179 -1.09 -6.21 -12.81
C SER A 179 -1.66 -6.95 -14.02
N LEU A 180 -2.74 -7.70 -13.85
CA LEU A 180 -3.44 -8.39 -14.94
C LEU A 180 -4.23 -7.38 -15.79
N ASP A 181 -4.97 -6.48 -15.15
CA ASP A 181 -5.71 -5.40 -15.81
C ASP A 181 -4.78 -4.53 -16.67
N ARG A 182 -3.54 -4.29 -16.24
CA ARG A 182 -2.54 -3.57 -17.05
C ARG A 182 -2.11 -4.36 -18.27
N LEU A 183 -1.83 -5.65 -18.10
CA LEU A 183 -1.42 -6.52 -19.22
C LEU A 183 -2.52 -6.65 -20.28
N ASP A 184 -3.79 -6.67 -19.87
CA ASP A 184 -4.92 -6.78 -20.79
C ASP A 184 -5.18 -5.45 -21.55
N ASN A 185 -4.88 -4.30 -20.94
CA ASN A 185 -5.04 -2.98 -21.56
C ASN A 185 -3.85 -2.54 -22.43
N ASP A 186 -2.65 -3.10 -22.22
CA ASP A 186 -1.42 -2.75 -22.94
C ASP A 186 -1.48 -3.07 -24.47
N GLU A 187 -2.45 -3.88 -24.93
CA GLU A 187 -2.59 -4.24 -26.35
C GLU A 187 -3.29 -3.16 -27.21
N GLU A 188 -4.06 -2.25 -26.60
CA GLU A 188 -4.92 -1.31 -27.36
C GLU A 188 -4.46 0.16 -27.30
N GLU A 189 -3.72 0.57 -26.26
CA GLU A 189 -3.38 1.98 -26.02
C GLU A 189 -1.86 2.19 -25.91
N ASN A 190 -1.27 2.86 -26.90
CA ASN A 190 0.08 3.46 -26.84
C ASN A 190 0.10 4.68 -25.88
N ASP A 191 -0.66 4.59 -24.80
CA ASP A 191 -0.90 5.70 -23.91
C ASP A 191 0.34 5.97 -23.09
N LYS A 192 0.56 7.27 -22.87
CA LYS A 192 1.77 7.80 -22.27
C LYS A 192 1.71 7.49 -20.78
N GLU A 193 2.02 6.26 -20.42
CA GLU A 193 1.91 5.79 -19.05
C GLU A 193 2.70 6.72 -18.14
N TRP A 194 2.05 7.15 -17.06
CA TRP A 194 2.71 7.95 -16.04
C TRP A 194 3.55 7.04 -15.15
N VAL A 195 4.85 7.35 -15.03
CA VAL A 195 5.73 6.61 -14.14
C VAL A 195 5.64 7.21 -12.74
N VAL A 196 4.97 6.50 -11.84
CA VAL A 196 4.92 6.83 -10.41
C VAL A 196 6.01 6.06 -9.67
N SER A 197 6.87 6.79 -8.97
CA SER A 197 7.93 6.23 -8.14
C SER A 197 7.81 6.74 -6.72
N VAL A 198 7.78 5.82 -5.75
CA VAL A 198 7.74 6.13 -4.32
C VAL A 198 9.00 5.57 -3.67
N ASN A 199 9.83 6.47 -3.14
CA ASN A 199 11.08 6.15 -2.45
C ASN A 199 10.90 6.29 -0.93
N CYS A 200 11.58 5.43 -0.18
CA CYS A 200 11.57 5.39 1.28
C CYS A 200 13.00 5.36 1.81
N ALA A 201 13.40 6.38 2.56
CA ALA A 201 14.73 6.50 3.15
C ALA A 201 14.65 6.74 4.65
N HIS A 202 15.59 6.19 5.42
CA HIS A 202 15.69 6.41 6.87
C HIS A 202 16.59 7.62 7.19
N LEU A 203 16.28 8.29 8.30
CA LEU A 203 17.14 9.22 9.03
C LEU A 203 17.07 8.82 10.51
N HIS A 204 18.19 8.82 11.22
CA HIS A 204 18.20 8.34 12.61
C HIS A 204 19.30 9.01 13.44
N PRO A 205 19.08 9.31 14.75
CA PRO A 205 20.11 9.92 15.60
C PRO A 205 21.39 9.08 15.69
N GLY A 206 21.24 7.77 15.69
CA GLY A 206 22.33 6.79 15.69
C GLY A 206 22.95 6.50 14.32
N PHE A 207 22.55 7.19 13.25
CA PHE A 207 23.07 6.90 11.90
C PHE A 207 24.60 7.07 11.85
N GLY A 208 25.29 6.03 11.37
CA GLY A 208 26.75 6.04 11.22
C GLY A 208 27.49 6.11 12.55
N GLN A 209 26.89 5.66 13.66
CA GLN A 209 27.65 5.28 14.84
C GLN A 209 28.44 4.01 14.50
N LYS A 210 29.76 4.10 14.63
CA LYS A 210 30.66 2.99 14.37
C LYS A 210 30.78 2.14 15.63
N THR A 211 30.94 0.85 15.45
CA THR A 211 31.35 -0.01 16.57
C THR A 211 32.80 0.30 16.95
N PRO A 212 33.23 0.06 18.20
CA PRO A 212 34.63 0.25 18.60
C PRO A 212 35.62 -0.53 17.72
N GLU A 213 35.20 -1.66 17.17
CA GLU A 213 36.00 -2.49 16.26
C GLU A 213 36.19 -1.81 14.90
N GLU A 214 35.13 -1.19 14.35
CA GLU A 214 35.18 -0.43 13.10
C GLU A 214 35.98 0.85 13.24
N GLU A 215 35.86 1.57 14.35
CA GLU A 215 36.69 2.75 14.64
C GLU A 215 38.17 2.37 14.68
N LEU A 216 38.50 1.26 15.34
CA LEU A 216 39.88 0.80 15.48
C LEU A 216 40.46 0.34 14.13
N LYS A 217 39.63 -0.26 13.26
CA LYS A 217 40.02 -0.63 11.90
C LYS A 217 40.23 0.59 11.01
N GLU A 218 39.34 1.58 11.06
CA GLU A 218 39.48 2.81 10.27
C GLU A 218 40.72 3.61 10.68
N LEU A 219 41.05 3.65 11.97
CA LEU A 219 42.31 4.24 12.45
C LEU A 219 43.57 3.51 11.95
N GLN A 220 43.46 2.21 11.64
CA GLN A 220 44.55 1.45 11.03
C GLN A 220 44.65 1.72 9.53
N ASP A 221 43.52 1.83 8.84
CA ASP A 221 43.46 2.05 7.39
C ASP A 221 43.82 3.50 6.99
N ASP A 222 43.49 4.49 7.82
CA ASP A 222 43.78 5.92 7.57
C ASP A 222 45.25 6.32 7.84
N ALA A 223 46.05 5.44 8.45
CA ALA A 223 47.45 5.72 8.76
C ALA A 223 48.35 5.78 7.51
N ASP A 224 47.92 5.16 6.40
CA ASP A 224 48.76 4.94 5.21
C ASP A 224 48.26 5.64 3.92
N ALA A 225 47.16 6.42 3.97
CA ALA A 225 46.53 7.01 2.79
C ALA A 225 46.63 8.56 2.75
N GLU A 226 46.89 9.14 1.56
CA GLU A 226 46.72 10.57 1.33
C GLU A 226 45.24 10.95 1.42
N VAL A 227 44.92 11.79 2.39
CA VAL A 227 43.56 12.20 2.70
C VAL A 227 43.16 13.42 1.88
N ASP A 228 42.17 13.29 1.00
CA ASP A 228 41.49 14.42 0.38
C ASP A 228 40.55 15.09 1.41
N LEU A 229 40.96 16.25 1.92
CA LEU A 229 40.22 17.03 2.91
C LEU A 229 38.81 17.40 2.43
N ASN A 230 38.63 17.69 1.14
CA ASN A 230 37.32 18.04 0.61
C ASN A 230 36.38 16.83 0.60
N LEU A 231 36.91 15.65 0.25
CA LEU A 231 36.15 14.41 0.27
C LEU A 231 35.77 14.01 1.71
N GLN A 232 36.66 14.20 2.68
CA GLN A 232 36.36 13.97 4.09
C GLN A 232 35.27 14.91 4.60
N GLU A 233 35.41 16.22 4.38
CA GLU A 233 34.39 17.20 4.79
C GLU A 233 33.03 16.89 4.15
N TYR A 234 33.01 16.48 2.87
CA TYR A 234 31.79 16.04 2.20
C TYR A 234 31.18 14.77 2.84
N LYS A 235 32.00 13.75 3.14
CA LYS A 235 31.54 12.53 3.82
C LYS A 235 30.96 12.85 5.20
N GLU A 236 31.63 13.70 5.97
CA GLU A 236 31.15 14.14 7.29
C GLU A 236 29.82 14.89 7.20
N LYS A 237 29.70 15.86 6.27
CA LYS A 237 28.43 16.57 6.03
C LYS A 237 27.30 15.62 5.62
N ARG A 238 27.61 14.63 4.77
CA ARG A 238 26.63 13.61 4.34
C ARG A 238 26.21 12.70 5.49
N LEU A 239 27.12 12.34 6.39
CA LEU A 239 26.80 11.58 7.61
C LEU A 239 25.95 12.41 8.57
N LEU A 240 26.31 13.67 8.80
CA LEU A 240 25.58 14.59 9.67
C LEU A 240 24.14 14.81 9.17
N ALA A 241 23.97 14.96 7.84
CA ALA A 241 22.64 15.13 7.23
C ALA A 241 21.72 13.90 7.39
N ARG A 242 22.26 12.74 7.75
CA ARG A 242 21.48 11.52 8.05
C ARG A 242 21.18 11.34 9.54
N ARG A 243 21.83 12.13 10.41
CA ARG A 243 21.64 12.13 11.86
C ARG A 243 20.51 13.08 12.26
N SER A 244 19.28 12.65 12.03
CA SER A 244 18.10 13.39 12.47
C SER A 244 17.98 13.41 14.00
N PRO A 245 17.28 14.39 14.59
CA PRO A 245 17.07 14.46 16.05
C PRO A 245 16.20 13.32 16.60
N PHE A 246 15.37 12.72 15.75
CA PHE A 246 14.49 11.59 16.07
C PHE A 246 14.55 10.55 14.95
N PRO A 247 14.27 9.27 15.21
CA PRO A 247 14.03 8.27 14.16
C PRO A 247 13.00 8.84 13.17
N SER A 248 13.35 8.89 11.89
CA SER A 248 12.49 9.50 10.87
C SER A 248 12.58 8.77 9.54
N ILE A 249 11.48 8.74 8.80
CA ILE A 249 11.39 8.15 7.47
C ILE A 249 11.02 9.25 6.48
N VAL A 250 11.77 9.33 5.39
CA VAL A 250 11.52 10.24 4.28
C VAL A 250 10.85 9.44 3.18
N VAL A 251 9.59 9.78 2.90
CA VAL A 251 8.82 9.27 1.77
C VAL A 251 8.85 10.32 0.67
N GLU A 252 9.33 9.94 -0.51
CA GLU A 252 9.34 10.83 -1.68
C GLU A 252 8.56 10.18 -2.82
N VAL A 253 7.52 10.85 -3.29
CA VAL A 253 6.83 10.49 -4.54
C VAL A 253 7.33 11.36 -5.67
N ARG A 254 7.52 10.75 -6.84
CA ARG A 254 7.67 11.43 -8.12
C ARG A 254 6.71 10.80 -9.12
N ALA A 255 5.92 11.63 -9.80
CA ALA A 255 5.19 11.20 -10.98
C ALA A 255 5.63 12.05 -12.17
N MET A 256 6.03 11.37 -13.23
CA MET A 256 6.52 12.00 -14.46
C MET A 256 6.03 11.19 -15.66
N PRO A 257 5.80 11.84 -16.81
CA PRO A 257 5.51 11.11 -18.04
C PRO A 257 6.67 10.15 -18.35
N GLN A 258 6.37 9.01 -18.96
CA GLN A 258 7.42 8.12 -19.47
C GLN A 258 8.43 8.92 -20.31
N PRO A 259 9.75 8.72 -20.08
CA PRO A 259 10.76 9.40 -20.87
C PRO A 259 10.63 8.94 -22.32
N VAL A 260 10.27 9.86 -23.21
CA VAL A 260 10.27 9.61 -24.65
C VAL A 260 11.71 9.25 -25.03
N TYR A 261 11.94 7.97 -25.35
CA TYR A 261 13.21 7.55 -25.90
C TYR A 261 13.33 8.14 -27.31
N THR A 262 14.01 9.27 -27.42
CA THR A 262 14.43 9.76 -28.73
C THR A 262 15.61 8.89 -29.14
N PRO A 263 15.46 7.95 -30.11
CA PRO A 263 16.61 7.21 -30.59
C PRO A 263 17.69 8.22 -31.01
N PRO A 264 18.97 7.95 -30.71
CA PRO A 264 20.04 8.84 -31.12
C PRO A 264 19.89 9.08 -32.63
N PRO A 265 20.02 10.34 -33.11
CA PRO A 265 19.94 10.63 -34.53
C PRO A 265 20.87 9.66 -35.26
N PRO A 266 20.42 9.04 -36.37
CA PRO A 266 21.22 8.04 -37.07
C PRO A 266 22.59 8.65 -37.29
N GLN A 267 23.60 8.12 -36.57
CA GLN A 267 24.98 8.50 -36.82
C GLN A 267 25.18 8.25 -38.30
N ALA A 268 25.56 9.29 -39.04
CA ALA A 268 25.77 9.23 -40.47
C ALA A 268 26.68 8.03 -40.75
N GLN A 269 26.08 6.92 -41.17
CA GLN A 269 26.84 5.77 -41.61
C GLN A 269 27.66 6.27 -42.80
N PRO A 270 28.97 5.99 -42.88
CA PRO A 270 29.71 6.26 -44.11
C PRO A 270 28.96 5.54 -45.23
N VAL A 271 28.55 6.32 -46.25
CA VAL A 271 27.86 5.87 -47.46
C VAL A 271 28.51 4.59 -47.95
N ARG A 272 27.86 3.46 -47.69
CA ARG A 272 28.25 2.17 -48.25
C ARG A 272 27.43 2.04 -49.53
N GLU A 273 28.13 2.11 -50.66
CA GLU A 273 27.55 1.95 -51.99
C GLU A 273 26.69 0.67 -52.02
N GLU A 274 25.41 0.84 -52.37
CA GLU A 274 24.48 -0.28 -52.58
C GLU A 274 24.94 -1.14 -53.77
N PRO A 275 25.01 -2.47 -53.61
CA PRO A 275 24.84 -3.38 -54.73
C PRO A 275 23.35 -3.53 -55.03
N ARG A 276 23.05 -3.25 -56.29
CA ARG A 276 21.79 -3.36 -57.02
C ARG A 276 21.17 -4.77 -56.92
N ALA A 277 19.91 -4.80 -56.47
CA ALA A 277 18.78 -5.70 -56.77
C ALA A 277 19.02 -7.19 -57.05
N GLU A 278 18.36 -8.05 -56.26
CA GLU A 278 17.63 -9.20 -56.79
C GLU A 278 16.24 -9.29 -56.14
N GLU A 279 15.23 -9.43 -56.99
CA GLU A 279 13.81 -9.58 -56.71
C GLU A 279 13.52 -10.98 -56.13
N SER A 280 12.72 -11.05 -55.08
CA SER A 280 12.03 -12.27 -54.59
C SER A 280 10.66 -11.82 -54.08
N LEU A 281 9.65 -11.92 -54.94
CA LEU A 281 8.62 -12.97 -54.90
C LEU A 281 7.59 -12.73 -53.79
N GLU A 282 6.42 -12.35 -54.29
CA GLU A 282 5.12 -12.21 -53.65
C GLU A 282 4.74 -13.52 -52.93
N ASP A 283 4.46 -13.43 -51.62
CA ASP A 283 3.65 -14.41 -50.91
C ASP A 283 2.38 -13.69 -50.46
N GLU A 284 1.26 -14.19 -50.96
CA GLU A 284 -0.11 -13.76 -50.67
C GLU A 284 -0.46 -14.11 -49.22
N GLU A 285 -0.78 -13.10 -48.40
CA GLU A 285 -1.40 -13.32 -47.09
C GLU A 285 -2.91 -13.54 -47.31
N GLU A 286 -3.35 -14.79 -47.07
CA GLU A 286 -4.75 -15.18 -46.94
C GLU A 286 -5.42 -14.39 -45.81
N GLU A 287 -6.51 -13.69 -46.15
CA GLU A 287 -7.50 -13.17 -45.21
C GLU A 287 -8.07 -14.32 -44.36
N GLY A 288 -7.58 -14.45 -43.13
CA GLY A 288 -8.22 -15.25 -42.09
C GLY A 288 -9.56 -14.64 -41.72
N SER A 289 -10.64 -15.21 -42.26
CA SER A 289 -12.02 -14.89 -41.88
C SER A 289 -12.19 -15.01 -40.37
N MET A 290 -12.51 -13.90 -39.70
CA MET A 290 -13.11 -13.89 -38.37
C MET A 290 -14.29 -14.86 -38.39
N ALA A 291 -14.24 -15.88 -37.54
CA ALA A 291 -15.39 -16.73 -37.28
C ALA A 291 -16.48 -15.86 -36.65
N ASP A 292 -17.58 -15.67 -37.39
CA ASP A 292 -18.81 -15.12 -36.85
C ASP A 292 -19.19 -15.87 -35.56
N PRO A 293 -19.59 -15.15 -34.50
CA PRO A 293 -20.05 -15.80 -33.28
C PRO A 293 -21.25 -16.71 -33.60
N ASP A 294 -21.20 -17.92 -33.07
CA ASP A 294 -22.13 -19.02 -33.31
C ASP A 294 -23.59 -18.52 -33.26
N SER A 295 -24.32 -18.65 -34.38
CA SER A 295 -25.72 -18.22 -34.53
C SER A 295 -26.63 -18.80 -33.43
N ASP A 296 -26.25 -19.94 -32.87
CA ASP A 296 -26.96 -20.61 -31.79
C ASP A 296 -26.81 -19.86 -30.45
N PHE A 297 -25.69 -19.16 -30.23
CA PHE A 297 -25.47 -18.33 -29.04
C PHE A 297 -26.26 -17.02 -29.12
N VAL A 298 -26.30 -16.39 -30.30
CA VAL A 298 -27.12 -15.20 -30.55
C VAL A 298 -28.61 -15.54 -30.45
N GLN A 299 -29.04 -16.70 -30.96
CA GLN A 299 -30.42 -17.17 -30.78
C GLN A 299 -30.76 -17.54 -29.34
N ALA A 300 -29.81 -18.08 -28.56
CA ALA A 300 -30.02 -18.34 -27.14
C ALA A 300 -30.21 -17.04 -26.34
N LEU A 301 -29.45 -16.00 -26.67
CA LEU A 301 -29.62 -14.65 -26.10
C LEU A 301 -30.95 -14.02 -26.53
N GLU A 302 -31.31 -14.09 -27.81
CA GLU A 302 -32.61 -13.60 -28.30
C GLU A 302 -33.80 -14.35 -27.66
N LEU A 303 -33.67 -15.65 -27.35
CA LEU A 303 -34.68 -16.43 -26.63
C LEU A 303 -34.81 -16.04 -25.15
N LEU A 304 -33.70 -15.65 -24.51
CA LEU A 304 -33.68 -15.14 -23.14
C LEU A 304 -34.36 -13.76 -23.05
N PHE A 305 -34.14 -12.88 -24.03
CA PHE A 305 -34.77 -11.55 -24.09
C PHE A 305 -36.18 -11.54 -24.67
N SER A 306 -36.53 -12.48 -25.55
CA SER A 306 -37.90 -12.61 -26.08
C SER A 306 -38.86 -13.16 -25.03
N LYS A 307 -38.38 -14.00 -24.10
CA LYS A 307 -39.17 -14.49 -22.97
C LYS A 307 -39.44 -13.46 -21.89
N SER A 308 -38.73 -12.32 -21.86
CA SER A 308 -39.02 -11.22 -20.95
C SER A 308 -40.00 -10.19 -21.53
N SER A 309 -40.40 -10.31 -22.81
CA SER A 309 -41.19 -9.28 -23.51
C SER A 309 -42.59 -9.73 -23.96
N LEU A 310 -42.95 -11.00 -23.75
CA LEU A 310 -44.26 -11.52 -24.13
C LEU A 310 -44.88 -12.35 -23.00
N ASN A 311 -45.61 -11.66 -22.11
CA ASN A 311 -46.90 -12.15 -21.62
C ASN A 311 -47.76 -11.04 -21.01
N ASP A 312 -48.95 -10.91 -21.61
CA ASP A 312 -50.19 -10.31 -21.12
C ASP A 312 -50.27 -8.82 -20.76
N GLU A 313 -50.79 -8.05 -21.74
CA GLU A 313 -51.66 -6.91 -21.45
C GLU A 313 -52.79 -7.35 -20.51
N LYS A 314 -52.73 -6.90 -19.25
CA LYS A 314 -53.73 -6.97 -18.16
C LYS A 314 -53.40 -7.92 -17.02
N SER A 315 -52.27 -7.74 -16.34
CA SER A 315 -52.28 -7.65 -14.87
C SER A 315 -50.91 -7.27 -14.31
N LYS A 316 -50.89 -6.19 -13.54
CA LYS A 316 -49.97 -5.93 -12.42
C LYS A 316 -48.47 -5.88 -12.75
N ASP A 317 -47.99 -4.65 -12.98
CA ASP A 317 -46.58 -4.26 -12.85
C ASP A 317 -45.99 -4.55 -11.44
N THR A 318 -46.82 -4.89 -10.45
CA THR A 318 -46.35 -5.31 -9.12
C THR A 318 -45.84 -6.76 -9.10
N ASP A 319 -46.35 -7.64 -9.97
CA ASP A 319 -46.03 -9.08 -9.90
C ASP A 319 -44.63 -9.39 -10.50
N PHE A 320 -44.12 -8.57 -11.41
CA PHE A 320 -42.76 -8.74 -11.97
C PHE A 320 -41.67 -8.36 -10.96
N TYR A 321 -41.80 -7.20 -10.30
CA TYR A 321 -40.84 -6.78 -9.28
C TYR A 321 -40.98 -7.57 -7.98
N ASP A 322 -42.17 -8.08 -7.63
CA ASP A 322 -42.34 -9.02 -6.51
C ASP A 322 -41.80 -10.42 -6.86
N SER A 323 -41.90 -10.88 -8.11
CA SER A 323 -41.30 -12.16 -8.54
C SER A 323 -39.78 -12.08 -8.63
N ILE A 324 -39.22 -10.95 -9.07
CA ILE A 324 -37.77 -10.71 -9.04
C ILE A 324 -37.30 -10.49 -7.60
N GLY A 325 -38.04 -9.73 -6.79
CA GLY A 325 -37.75 -9.49 -5.38
C GLY A 325 -37.76 -10.76 -4.54
N SER A 326 -38.76 -11.64 -4.73
CA SER A 326 -38.84 -12.93 -4.05
C SER A 326 -37.79 -13.95 -4.50
N HIS A 327 -37.28 -13.86 -5.73
CA HIS A 327 -36.13 -14.65 -6.17
C HIS A 327 -34.78 -14.04 -5.79
N LEU A 328 -34.69 -12.72 -5.60
CA LEU A 328 -33.48 -12.04 -5.10
C LEU A 328 -33.32 -12.16 -3.58
N GLU A 329 -34.41 -12.27 -2.81
CA GLU A 329 -34.35 -12.47 -1.36
C GLU A 329 -33.71 -13.82 -0.96
N GLU A 330 -33.64 -14.80 -1.86
CA GLU A 330 -32.96 -16.10 -1.64
C GLU A 330 -31.61 -16.25 -2.36
N VAL A 331 -31.17 -15.27 -3.15
CA VAL A 331 -29.74 -15.16 -3.49
C VAL A 331 -29.06 -14.58 -2.28
N THR A 332 -28.87 -15.40 -1.24
CA THR A 332 -27.91 -15.12 -0.17
C THR A 332 -26.61 -14.77 -0.87
N THR A 333 -26.27 -13.48 -0.92
CA THR A 333 -25.04 -13.00 -1.53
C THR A 333 -23.92 -13.58 -0.69
N VAL A 334 -23.38 -14.69 -1.18
CA VAL A 334 -22.29 -15.40 -0.52
C VAL A 334 -21.09 -14.47 -0.59
N THR A 335 -20.84 -13.74 0.50
CA THR A 335 -19.72 -12.81 0.57
C THR A 335 -18.41 -13.60 0.71
N PRO A 336 -17.26 -13.08 0.20
CA PRO A 336 -15.95 -13.70 0.39
C PRO A 336 -15.68 -14.04 1.86
N LEU A 337 -16.09 -13.16 2.77
CA LEU A 337 -16.02 -13.38 4.22
C LEU A 337 -16.82 -14.61 4.67
N THR A 338 -18.05 -14.77 4.21
CA THR A 338 -18.90 -15.92 4.58
C THR A 338 -18.34 -17.23 4.02
N MET A 339 -17.76 -17.19 2.82
CA MET A 339 -17.05 -18.35 2.23
C MET A 339 -15.84 -18.75 3.08
N ALA A 340 -15.00 -17.79 3.43
CA ALA A 340 -13.83 -18.00 4.29
C ALA A 340 -14.22 -18.58 5.64
N GLN A 341 -15.21 -17.97 6.32
CA GLN A 341 -15.70 -18.43 7.63
C GLN A 341 -16.22 -19.85 7.57
N THR A 342 -17.04 -20.17 6.57
CA THR A 342 -17.60 -21.52 6.40
C THR A 342 -16.50 -22.54 6.16
N TRP A 343 -15.57 -22.24 5.25
CA TRP A 343 -14.48 -23.15 4.92
C TRP A 343 -13.51 -23.34 6.11
N ILE A 344 -13.10 -22.26 6.78
CA ILE A 344 -12.18 -22.30 7.93
C ILE A 344 -12.79 -23.11 9.08
N SER A 345 -14.09 -22.95 9.35
CA SER A 345 -14.77 -23.72 10.39
C SER A 345 -14.78 -25.24 10.16
N GLN A 346 -14.56 -25.67 8.92
CA GLN A 346 -14.58 -27.08 8.51
C GLN A 346 -13.17 -27.67 8.32
N ASN A 347 -12.18 -26.83 7.98
CA ASN A 347 -10.86 -27.29 7.53
C ASN A 347 -9.70 -26.88 8.46
N ASP A 348 -9.83 -25.81 9.25
CA ASP A 348 -8.78 -25.38 10.18
C ASP A 348 -9.06 -25.90 11.59
N ASP A 349 -8.24 -26.84 12.06
CA ASP A 349 -8.36 -27.46 13.38
C ASP A 349 -8.01 -26.49 14.53
N LYS A 350 -7.30 -25.40 14.23
CA LYS A 350 -6.98 -24.33 15.19
C LYS A 350 -8.12 -23.32 15.34
N PHE A 351 -9.20 -23.43 14.56
CA PHE A 351 -10.32 -22.49 14.63
C PHE A 351 -11.13 -22.65 15.92
N ASP A 352 -11.22 -21.56 16.69
CA ASP A 352 -12.06 -21.42 17.87
C ASP A 352 -12.87 -20.12 17.76
N ILE A 353 -14.19 -20.23 17.67
CA ILE A 353 -15.11 -19.09 17.52
C ILE A 353 -14.94 -18.01 18.60
N THR A 354 -14.45 -18.38 19.79
CA THR A 354 -14.26 -17.45 20.92
C THR A 354 -12.91 -16.75 20.91
N LYS A 355 -11.91 -17.34 20.25
CA LYS A 355 -10.51 -16.85 20.24
C LYS A 355 -10.04 -16.36 18.88
N CYS A 356 -10.89 -16.50 17.87
CA CYS A 356 -10.58 -16.12 16.51
C CYS A 356 -11.38 -14.89 16.07
N ALA A 357 -10.77 -14.06 15.22
CA ALA A 357 -11.44 -12.95 14.56
C ALA A 357 -11.27 -13.04 13.05
N PHE A 358 -12.24 -12.51 12.31
CA PHE A 358 -12.15 -12.32 10.87
C PHE A 358 -12.20 -10.83 10.56
N THR A 359 -11.31 -10.38 9.69
CA THR A 359 -11.38 -9.06 9.08
C THR A 359 -11.21 -9.20 7.57
N THR A 360 -11.83 -8.31 6.80
CA THR A 360 -11.83 -8.38 5.33
C THR A 360 -11.36 -7.05 4.76
N THR A 361 -10.69 -7.13 3.62
CA THR A 361 -10.33 -5.96 2.79
C THR A 361 -10.50 -6.35 1.33
N ASP A 362 -10.85 -5.36 0.51
CA ASP A 362 -11.05 -5.45 -0.94
C ASP A 362 -9.87 -4.84 -1.72
N THR A 363 -8.77 -4.51 -1.03
CA THR A 363 -7.64 -3.87 -1.67
C THR A 363 -6.96 -4.75 -2.73
N PRO A 364 -6.65 -4.20 -3.90
CA PRO A 364 -5.83 -4.89 -4.90
C PRO A 364 -4.36 -4.44 -4.86
N HIS A 365 -4.00 -3.51 -3.97
CA HIS A 365 -2.68 -2.89 -3.92
C HIS A 365 -1.80 -3.40 -2.77
N VAL A 366 -0.52 -3.59 -3.06
CA VAL A 366 0.43 -4.20 -2.10
C VAL A 366 0.68 -3.34 -0.86
N ASP A 367 0.89 -2.03 -1.02
CA ASP A 367 1.15 -1.14 0.13
C ASP A 367 -0.07 -1.10 1.09
N GLU A 368 -1.29 -1.20 0.55
CA GLU A 368 -2.53 -1.24 1.33
C GLU A 368 -2.78 -2.61 1.98
N ALA A 369 -2.40 -3.71 1.31
CA ALA A 369 -2.41 -5.03 1.92
C ALA A 369 -1.47 -5.11 3.14
N TYR A 370 -0.27 -4.52 3.05
CA TYR A 370 0.63 -4.40 4.21
C TYR A 370 0.08 -3.47 5.29
N GLU A 371 -0.48 -2.30 4.92
CA GLU A 371 -1.17 -1.41 5.88
C GLU A 371 -2.24 -2.18 6.65
N PHE A 372 -3.10 -2.92 5.94
CA PHE A 372 -4.16 -3.72 6.53
C PHE A 372 -3.60 -4.79 7.46
N LEU A 373 -2.60 -5.55 7.02
CA LEU A 373 -1.93 -6.57 7.83
C LEU A 373 -1.41 -6.01 9.15
N PHE A 374 -0.61 -4.95 9.09
CA PHE A 374 0.04 -4.39 10.28
C PHE A 374 -0.92 -3.63 11.18
N THR A 375 -2.01 -3.07 10.63
CA THR A 375 -3.11 -2.50 11.42
C THR A 375 -3.76 -3.58 12.29
N ASN A 376 -4.08 -4.73 11.69
CA ASN A 376 -4.67 -5.86 12.41
C ASN A 376 -3.68 -6.46 13.42
N LEU A 377 -2.39 -6.55 13.06
CA LEU A 377 -1.35 -6.99 14.00
C LEU A 377 -1.22 -6.05 15.21
N ALA A 378 -1.33 -4.73 14.99
CA ALA A 378 -1.32 -3.74 16.07
C ALA A 378 -2.57 -3.81 16.98
N MET A 379 -3.73 -4.10 16.40
CA MET A 379 -4.93 -4.37 17.18
C MET A 379 -4.76 -5.62 18.05
N GLN A 380 -4.19 -6.68 17.48
CA GLN A 380 -3.91 -7.92 18.20
C GLN A 380 -2.86 -7.72 19.30
N SER A 381 -1.75 -7.05 19.00
CA SER A 381 -0.67 -6.75 19.97
C SER A 381 -1.21 -5.96 21.18
N THR A 382 -2.06 -4.96 20.93
CA THR A 382 -2.67 -4.14 21.98
C THR A 382 -3.56 -4.97 22.91
N GLN A 383 -4.31 -5.93 22.37
CA GLN A 383 -5.10 -6.85 23.17
C GLN A 383 -4.19 -7.73 24.04
N PHE A 384 -3.15 -8.35 23.48
CA PHE A 384 -2.26 -9.25 24.24
C PHE A 384 -1.38 -8.55 25.27
N LEU A 385 -0.88 -7.36 24.96
CA LEU A 385 0.01 -6.63 25.85
C LEU A 385 -0.77 -5.79 26.88
N GLY A 386 -1.98 -5.34 26.54
CA GLY A 386 -2.79 -4.46 27.38
C GLY A 386 -3.79 -5.18 28.29
N SER A 387 -4.30 -6.34 27.90
CA SER A 387 -5.26 -7.11 28.71
C SER A 387 -4.53 -8.22 29.49
N GLY A 388 -4.32 -8.00 30.78
CA GLY A 388 -3.73 -9.01 31.65
C GLY A 388 -4.54 -10.31 31.63
N GLU A 389 -3.90 -11.42 31.22
CA GLU A 389 -4.38 -12.82 31.27
C GLU A 389 -5.84 -13.10 30.81
N GLY A 390 -6.45 -12.19 30.05
CA GLY A 390 -7.78 -12.39 29.46
C GLY A 390 -7.73 -13.31 28.23
N GLU A 391 -8.90 -13.79 27.79
CA GLU A 391 -9.11 -14.55 26.55
C GLU A 391 -8.83 -13.69 25.30
N ALA A 392 -7.61 -13.18 25.15
CA ALA A 392 -7.19 -12.39 23.99
C ALA A 392 -7.25 -13.25 22.72
N GLN A 393 -7.60 -12.61 21.60
CA GLN A 393 -7.82 -13.28 20.31
C GLN A 393 -6.49 -13.80 19.74
N LYS A 394 -6.19 -15.08 19.93
CA LYS A 394 -4.90 -15.68 19.52
C LYS A 394 -4.73 -15.83 18.02
N ARG A 395 -5.79 -15.81 17.23
CA ARG A 395 -5.72 -16.06 15.80
C ARG A 395 -6.64 -15.12 15.04
N GLN A 396 -6.14 -14.52 13.98
CA GLN A 396 -6.89 -13.59 13.16
C GLN A 396 -6.78 -13.98 11.69
N TYR A 397 -7.93 -14.09 11.03
CA TYR A 397 -8.06 -14.43 9.62
C TYR A 397 -8.36 -13.15 8.84
N LEU A 398 -7.45 -12.79 7.94
CA LEU A 398 -7.49 -11.61 7.10
C LEU A 398 -7.91 -12.05 5.68
N VAL A 399 -9.16 -11.77 5.32
CA VAL A 399 -9.72 -12.10 4.00
C VAL A 399 -9.33 -11.01 3.01
N LEU A 400 -8.66 -11.41 1.93
CA LEU A 400 -7.99 -10.53 0.96
C LEU A 400 -8.52 -10.86 -0.44
N SER A 401 -9.80 -10.55 -0.69
CA SER A 401 -10.52 -11.12 -1.84
C SER A 401 -9.98 -10.70 -3.21
N ASN A 402 -9.40 -9.50 -3.30
CA ASN A 402 -8.90 -8.92 -4.55
C ASN A 402 -7.36 -8.79 -4.56
N PHE A 403 -6.68 -9.37 -3.56
CA PHE A 403 -5.22 -9.32 -3.47
C PHE A 403 -4.62 -10.68 -3.80
N CYS A 404 -3.94 -10.75 -4.95
CA CYS A 404 -3.39 -11.98 -5.51
C CYS A 404 -4.42 -13.13 -5.65
N PRO A 405 -5.67 -12.91 -6.10
CA PRO A 405 -6.72 -13.93 -6.05
C PRO A 405 -6.42 -15.16 -6.92
N SER A 406 -5.63 -14.96 -7.98
CA SER A 406 -5.28 -15.96 -8.99
C SER A 406 -3.82 -16.42 -8.88
N SER A 407 -3.16 -16.22 -7.73
CA SER A 407 -1.76 -16.61 -7.59
C SER A 407 -1.36 -16.95 -6.15
N ALA A 408 -1.48 -18.25 -5.81
CA ALA A 408 -1.02 -18.76 -4.51
C ALA A 408 0.45 -18.41 -4.24
N THR A 409 1.29 -18.51 -5.27
CA THR A 409 2.72 -18.21 -5.16
C THR A 409 3.00 -16.74 -4.83
N SER A 410 2.21 -15.80 -5.37
CA SER A 410 2.34 -14.37 -5.04
C SER A 410 1.92 -14.11 -3.60
N MET A 411 0.82 -14.73 -3.16
CA MET A 411 0.36 -14.66 -1.77
C MET A 411 1.39 -15.25 -0.77
N GLU A 412 2.03 -16.37 -1.10
CA GLU A 412 3.11 -16.97 -0.29
C GLU A 412 4.35 -16.08 -0.23
N LYS A 413 4.74 -15.44 -1.34
CA LYS A 413 5.84 -14.46 -1.35
C LYS A 413 5.51 -13.27 -0.45
N PHE A 414 4.29 -12.74 -0.56
CA PHE A 414 3.79 -11.68 0.33
C PHE A 414 3.86 -12.09 1.80
N ALA A 415 3.40 -13.29 2.15
CA ALA A 415 3.50 -13.83 3.50
C ALA A 415 4.94 -13.97 4.01
N ARG A 416 5.87 -14.39 3.15
CA ARG A 416 7.29 -14.49 3.49
C ARG A 416 7.91 -13.11 3.77
N GLU A 417 7.59 -12.11 2.95
CA GLU A 417 8.12 -10.76 3.15
C GLU A 417 7.50 -10.08 4.38
N ALA A 418 6.22 -10.33 4.65
CA ALA A 418 5.58 -9.94 5.91
C ALA A 418 6.28 -10.57 7.13
N ASP A 419 6.55 -11.88 7.10
CA ASP A 419 7.28 -12.58 8.17
C ASP A 419 8.70 -12.03 8.33
N ASN A 420 9.42 -11.76 7.23
CA ASN A 420 10.73 -11.11 7.26
C ASN A 420 10.68 -9.77 7.99
N ILE A 421 9.68 -8.94 7.70
CA ILE A 421 9.48 -7.65 8.39
C ILE A 421 9.18 -7.87 9.87
N ILE A 422 8.26 -8.76 10.23
CA ILE A 422 7.91 -9.05 11.64
C ILE A 422 9.13 -9.53 12.43
N ARG A 423 9.99 -10.36 11.83
CA ARG A 423 11.21 -10.85 12.47
C ARG A 423 12.24 -9.76 12.79
N THR A 424 12.17 -8.61 12.12
CA THR A 424 13.01 -7.45 12.47
C THR A 424 12.58 -6.79 13.77
N LEU A 425 11.36 -7.03 14.24
CA LEU A 425 10.75 -6.35 15.38
C LEU A 425 11.00 -7.16 16.67
N PRO A 426 11.80 -6.64 17.63
CA PRO A 426 12.14 -7.39 18.85
C PRO A 426 10.92 -7.84 19.66
N THR A 427 9.86 -7.04 19.66
CA THR A 427 8.63 -7.26 20.40
C THR A 427 7.74 -8.34 19.81
N LEU A 428 7.90 -8.67 18.52
CA LEU A 428 6.99 -9.55 17.75
C LEU A 428 7.65 -10.78 17.13
N LYS A 429 8.96 -10.75 16.85
CA LYS A 429 9.69 -11.76 16.06
C LYS A 429 9.47 -13.22 16.49
N ASP A 430 9.29 -13.47 17.78
CA ASP A 430 9.13 -14.82 18.35
C ASP A 430 7.69 -15.10 18.79
N LYS A 431 6.79 -14.12 18.64
CA LYS A 431 5.41 -14.17 19.16
C LYS A 431 4.36 -14.34 18.08
N VAL A 432 4.70 -14.10 16.82
CA VAL A 432 3.74 -14.15 15.72
C VAL A 432 4.15 -15.24 14.75
N GLU A 433 3.17 -15.97 14.26
CA GLU A 433 3.25 -16.95 13.19
C GLU A 433 2.33 -16.51 12.06
N ILE A 434 2.79 -16.68 10.82
CA ILE A 434 2.03 -16.38 9.63
C ILE A 434 1.72 -17.67 8.89
N GLU A 435 0.46 -17.85 8.52
CA GLU A 435 0.00 -18.89 7.61
C GLU A 435 -0.85 -18.26 6.50
N CYS A 436 -1.03 -18.96 5.38
CA CYS A 436 -1.95 -18.52 4.32
C CYS A 436 -2.76 -19.69 3.78
N PHE A 437 -3.99 -19.38 3.36
CA PHE A 437 -4.86 -20.26 2.60
C PHE A 437 -5.22 -19.58 1.28
N HIS A 438 -5.31 -20.35 0.20
CA HIS A 438 -5.49 -19.79 -1.13
C HIS A 438 -6.23 -20.76 -2.06
N PRO A 439 -7.10 -20.30 -2.98
CA PRO A 439 -7.83 -21.17 -3.92
C PRO A 439 -6.94 -22.13 -4.69
N GLU A 440 -5.81 -21.62 -5.15
CA GLU A 440 -4.81 -22.35 -5.95
C GLU A 440 -3.70 -23.02 -5.13
N HIS A 441 -3.84 -23.12 -3.80
CA HIS A 441 -2.78 -23.70 -2.98
C HIS A 441 -2.48 -25.16 -3.41
N VAL A 442 -1.18 -25.54 -3.42
CA VAL A 442 -0.76 -26.87 -3.88
C VAL A 442 -1.32 -27.96 -2.97
N GLU A 443 -1.18 -27.77 -1.65
CA GLU A 443 -1.74 -28.63 -0.60
C GLU A 443 -3.27 -28.46 -0.54
N GLY A 444 -4.01 -29.57 -0.67
CA GLY A 444 -5.48 -29.56 -0.82
C GLY A 444 -6.23 -29.10 0.43
N ASP A 445 -5.66 -29.32 1.61
CA ASP A 445 -6.16 -28.88 2.91
C ASP A 445 -6.04 -27.36 3.14
N LYS A 446 -5.22 -26.67 2.34
CA LYS A 446 -5.08 -25.19 2.36
C LYS A 446 -5.82 -24.48 1.24
N ARG A 447 -6.62 -25.22 0.44
CA ARG A 447 -7.42 -24.67 -0.66
C ARG A 447 -8.70 -24.01 -0.16
N CYS A 448 -8.55 -22.81 0.37
CA CYS A 448 -9.67 -21.95 0.73
C CYS A 448 -10.27 -21.31 -0.52
N PRO A 449 -11.61 -21.17 -0.65
CA PRO A 449 -12.25 -20.56 -1.82
C PRO A 449 -11.89 -19.08 -2.05
N VAL A 450 -11.25 -18.43 -1.08
CA VAL A 450 -10.77 -17.06 -1.17
C VAL A 450 -9.39 -16.95 -0.53
N PRO A 451 -8.53 -16.00 -0.95
CA PRO A 451 -7.25 -15.76 -0.28
C PRO A 451 -7.46 -15.33 1.18
N VAL A 452 -6.82 -16.03 2.10
CA VAL A 452 -6.84 -15.72 3.52
C VAL A 452 -5.41 -15.71 4.05
N PHE A 453 -5.04 -14.61 4.70
CA PHE A 453 -3.81 -14.49 5.47
C PHE A 453 -4.12 -14.69 6.95
N VAL A 454 -3.30 -15.45 7.67
CA VAL A 454 -3.55 -15.77 9.07
C VAL A 454 -2.44 -15.23 9.94
N LEU A 455 -2.82 -14.44 10.94
CA LEU A 455 -1.95 -14.00 12.03
C LEU A 455 -2.23 -14.86 13.25
N GLN A 456 -1.25 -15.63 13.72
CA GLN A 456 -1.35 -16.43 14.93
C GLN A 456 -0.35 -15.95 15.98
N TRP A 457 -0.85 -15.63 17.16
CA TRP A 457 -0.01 -15.36 18.32
C TRP A 457 0.45 -16.69 18.96
N LYS A 458 1.75 -16.81 19.24
CA LYS A 458 2.37 -17.96 19.90
C LYS A 458 2.26 -17.81 21.42
N ASP A 459 2.11 -18.95 22.08
CA ASP A 459 2.02 -19.06 23.55
C ASP A 459 3.36 -18.85 24.26
#